data_AF-A0A2K1FVR0-F1
#
_entry.id   AF-A0A2K1FVR0-F1
#
_cell.length_a   1.000
_cell.length_b   1.000
_cell.length_c   1.000
_cell.angle_alpha   90.00
_cell.angle_beta   90.00
_cell.angle_gamma   90.00
#
_symmetry.space_group_name_H-M   'P 1'
#
loop_
_entity.id
_entity.type
_entity.pdbx_description
1 polymer ?
#
loop_
_entity_poly.entity_id
_entity_poly.type
_entity_poly.pdbx_seq_one_letter_code
_entity_poly.pdbx_strand_id
1 'polypeptide(L)' 'MAYQRVEVLTGTERRRNYTPAEKVRMVEEAFRPGVVVTEAARRLGVHESLLYRWRGLMKGTPPPRATL' A
#
# COMPACT_ATOMS: atom_id res chain seq x y z
N MET A 1 3.97 -21.13 15.74
CA MET A 1 3.59 -19.73 15.49
C MET A 1 3.26 -19.59 14.01
N ALA A 2 1.97 -19.52 13.68
CA ALA A 2 1.50 -19.58 12.31
C ALA A 2 1.85 -18.28 11.56
N TYR A 3 2.82 -18.38 10.64
CA TYR A 3 2.92 -17.43 9.54
C TYR A 3 1.67 -17.66 8.69
N GLN A 4 0.62 -16.88 8.93
CA GLN A 4 -0.55 -16.87 8.06
C GLN A 4 -0.12 -16.20 6.76
N ARG A 5 0.48 -17.03 5.90
CA ARG A 5 0.72 -16.75 4.49
C ARG A 5 -0.67 -16.47 3.92
N VAL A 6 -0.98 -15.20 3.72
CA VAL A 6 -2.20 -14.79 3.03
C VAL A 6 -2.02 -15.19 1.57
N GLU A 7 -2.35 -16.44 1.29
CA GLU A 7 -2.72 -16.89 -0.04
C GLU A 7 -4.15 -16.40 -0.29
N VAL A 8 -4.28 -15.16 -0.76
CA VAL A 8 -5.47 -14.75 -1.50
C VAL A 8 -5.02 -14.03 -2.76
N LEU A 9 -5.05 -14.77 -3.86
CA LEU A 9 -5.27 -14.22 -5.19
C LEU A 9 -6.63 -13.49 -5.21
N THR A 10 -6.70 -12.21 -4.87
CA THR A 10 -7.83 -11.35 -5.25
C THR A 10 -7.60 -10.89 -6.68
N GLY A 11 -8.04 -11.73 -7.62
CA GLY A 11 -8.05 -11.49 -9.06
C GLY A 11 -8.81 -10.24 -9.54
N THR A 12 -9.21 -9.33 -8.65
CA THR A 12 -9.82 -8.03 -8.96
C THR A 12 -8.80 -6.88 -8.91
N GLU A 13 -7.69 -6.99 -8.15
CA GLU A 13 -6.64 -5.96 -8.06
C GLU A 13 -5.69 -5.97 -9.28
N ARG A 14 -5.73 -6.99 -10.14
CA ARG A 14 -4.75 -7.21 -11.21
C ARG A 14 -4.65 -6.10 -12.26
N ARG A 15 -5.53 -5.09 -12.24
CA ARG A 15 -5.47 -3.92 -13.13
C ARG A 15 -5.78 -2.57 -12.47
N ARG A 16 -5.78 -2.44 -11.14
CA ARG A 16 -5.83 -1.08 -10.57
C ARG A 16 -4.44 -0.46 -10.71
N ASN A 17 -4.28 0.37 -11.73
CA ASN A 17 -3.08 1.18 -11.91
C ASN A 17 -3.10 2.31 -10.88
N TYR A 18 -2.56 2.06 -9.68
CA TYR A 18 -2.34 3.12 -8.71
C TYR A 18 -1.25 4.06 -9.22
N THR A 19 -1.62 5.32 -9.40
CA THR A 19 -0.71 6.42 -9.67
C THR A 19 0.31 6.56 -8.52
N PRO A 20 1.49 7.14 -8.76
CA PRO A 20 2.44 7.43 -7.68
C PRO A 20 1.81 8.22 -6.53
N ALA A 21 0.93 9.18 -6.84
CA ALA A 21 0.23 9.98 -5.84
C ALA A 21 -0.75 9.14 -4.98
N GLU A 22 -1.50 8.22 -5.58
CA GLU A 22 -2.37 7.31 -4.84
C GLU A 22 -1.56 6.40 -3.92
N LYS A 23 -0.44 5.85 -4.42
CA LYS A 23 0.46 5.03 -3.59
C LYS A 23 0.95 5.81 -2.38
N VAL A 24 1.35 7.07 -2.56
CA VAL A 24 1.79 7.95 -1.45
C VAL A 24 0.68 8.12 -0.43
N ARG A 25 -0.51 8.54 -0.87
CA ARG A 25 -1.65 8.75 0.03
C ARG A 25 -2.00 7.50 0.83
N MET A 26 -2.01 6.33 0.17
CA MET A 26 -2.30 5.06 0.81
C MET A 26 -1.25 4.66 1.84
N VAL A 27 0.04 4.91 1.54
CA VAL A 27 1.14 4.68 2.49
C VAL A 27 1.05 5.65 3.66
N GLU A 28 0.83 6.94 3.43
CA GLU A 28 0.69 7.94 4.50
C GLU A 28 -0.49 7.63 5.44
N GLU A 29 -1.64 7.25 4.87
CA GLU A 29 -2.82 6.85 5.63
C GLU A 29 -2.54 5.61 6.49
N ALA A 30 -1.92 4.58 5.90
CA ALA A 30 -1.69 3.32 6.58
C ALA A 30 -0.59 3.37 7.66
N PHE A 31 0.37 4.30 7.54
CA PHE A 31 1.47 4.47 8.47
C PHE A 31 1.30 5.68 9.41
N ARG A 32 0.08 6.25 9.50
CA ARG A 32 -0.24 7.29 10.49
C ARG A 32 -0.09 6.74 11.93
N PRO A 33 0.38 7.54 12.89
CA PRO A 33 0.42 7.14 14.30
C PRO A 33 -0.95 6.65 14.79
N GLY A 34 -0.99 5.51 15.48
CA GLY A 34 -2.22 4.91 15.99
C GLY A 34 -3.02 4.08 14.98
N VAL A 35 -2.58 3.98 13.72
CA VAL A 35 -3.22 3.14 12.70
C VAL A 35 -2.58 1.75 12.66
N VAL A 36 -3.42 0.72 12.59
CA VAL A 36 -2.97 -0.66 12.33
C VAL A 36 -2.93 -0.89 10.82
N VAL A 37 -1.74 -1.17 10.27
CA VAL A 37 -1.51 -1.29 8.82
C VAL A 37 -2.42 -2.34 8.17
N THR A 38 -2.64 -3.49 8.81
CA THR A 38 -3.52 -4.55 8.30
C THR A 38 -4.98 -4.09 8.18
N GLU A 39 -5.45 -3.28 9.12
CA GLU A 39 -6.80 -2.72 9.09
C GLU A 39 -6.92 -1.62 8.04
N ALA A 40 -5.90 -0.76 7.93
CA ALA A 40 -5.83 0.24 6.87
C ALA A 40 -5.81 -0.42 5.47
N ALA A 41 -5.04 -1.49 5.29
CA ALA A 41 -4.96 -2.27 4.07
C ALA A 41 -6.35 -2.80 3.65
N ARG A 42 -7.09 -3.38 4.60
CA ARG A 42 -8.49 -3.83 4.38
C ARG A 42 -9.41 -2.70 3.94
N ARG A 43 -9.35 -1.53 4.59
CA ARG A 43 -10.16 -0.35 4.24
C ARG A 43 -9.81 0.22 2.87
N LEU A 44 -8.53 0.20 2.53
CA LEU A 44 -8.00 0.67 1.26
C LEU A 44 -8.19 -0.33 0.12
N GLY A 45 -8.62 -1.56 0.43
CA GLY A 45 -8.82 -2.63 -0.53
C GLY A 45 -7.51 -3.12 -1.17
N VAL A 46 -6.40 -3.04 -0.43
CA VAL A 46 -5.07 -3.48 -0.87
C VAL A 46 -4.46 -4.44 0.13
N HIS A 47 -3.50 -5.25 -0.31
CA HIS A 47 -2.71 -6.07 0.60
C HIS A 47 -1.66 -5.24 1.35
N GLU A 48 -1.44 -5.50 2.64
CA GLU A 48 -0.47 -4.76 3.47
C GLU A 48 0.95 -4.81 2.91
N SER A 49 1.34 -5.94 2.27
CA SER A 49 2.66 -6.06 1.63
C SER A 49 2.89 -5.04 0.51
N LEU A 50 1.83 -4.59 -0.19
CA LEU A 50 1.95 -3.51 -1.19
C LEU A 50 2.31 -2.19 -0.52
N LEU A 51 1.73 -1.88 0.63
CA LEU A 51 2.02 -0.66 1.39
C LEU A 51 3.47 -0.65 1.87
N TYR A 52 3.97 -1.77 2.42
CA TYR A 52 5.38 -1.89 2.79
C TYR A 52 6.32 -1.77 1.58
N ARG A 53 5.97 -2.40 0.46
CA ARG A 53 6.74 -2.30 -0.79
C ARG A 53 6.80 -0.86 -1.30
N TRP A 54 5.66 -0.17 -1.38
CA TRP A 54 5.60 1.22 -1.84
C TRP A 54 6.35 2.16 -0.91
N ARG A 55 6.26 1.96 0.40
CA ARG A 55 7.05 2.70 1.40
C ARG A 55 8.55 2.54 1.16
N GLY A 56 9.01 1.34 0.80
CA GLY A 56 10.41 1.09 0.42
C GLY A 56 10.81 1.82 -0.88
N LEU A 57 9.96 1.75 -1.91
CA LEU A 57 10.19 2.43 -3.19
C LEU A 57 10.28 3.95 -3.03
N MET A 58 9.45 4.56 -2.18
CA MET A 58 9.48 6.01 -1.91
C MET A 58 10.76 6.47 -1.21
N LYS A 59 11.39 5.59 -0.41
CA LYS A 59 12.66 5.89 0.26
C LYS A 59 13.86 5.86 -0.70
N GLY A 60 13.79 5.06 -1.77
CA GLY A 60 14.84 4.94 -2.79
C GLY A 60 14.58 5.76 -4.06
N THR A 61 13.37 6.24 -4.27
CA THR A 61 12.98 7.08 -5.40
C THR A 61 11.85 8.01 -4.95
N PRO A 62 12.07 9.33 -4.81
CA PRO A 62 10.97 10.24 -4.59
C PRO A 62 10.03 10.13 -5.80
N PRO A 63 8.71 9.89 -5.59
CA PRO A 63 7.78 9.90 -6.71
C PRO A 63 7.89 11.26 -7.41
N PRO A 64 7.88 11.32 -8.76
CA PRO A 64 7.80 12.58 -9.45
C PRO A 64 6.57 13.29 -8.91
N ARG A 65 6.77 14.42 -8.21
CA ARG A 65 5.68 15.27 -7.75
C ARG A 65 4.86 15.56 -8.99
N ALA A 66 3.63 15.05 -9.04
CA ALA A 66 2.71 15.35 -10.12
C ALA A 66 2.46 16.86 -10.05
N THR A 67 3.11 17.60 -10.95
CA THR A 67 2.91 19.02 -11.18
C THR A 67 1.46 19.18 -11.63
N LEU A 68 0.68 19.91 -10.84
CA LEU A 68 -0.60 20.49 -11.26
C LEU A 68 -0.34 21.57 -12.32
#